data_AF-A0A2V8P5Y7-F1
#
_entry.id   AF-A0A2V8P5Y7-F1
#
_cell.length_a   1.000
_cell.length_b   1.000
_cell.length_c   1.000
_cell.angle_alpha   90.00
_cell.angle_beta   90.00
_cell.angle_gamma   90.00
#
_symmetry.space_group_name_H-M   'P 1'
#
loop_
_entity.id
_entity.type
_entity.pdbx_description
1 polymer ?
#
loop_
_entity_poly.entity_id
_entity_poly.type
_entity_poly.pdbx_seq_one_letter_code
_entity_poly.pdbx_strand_id
1 'polypeptide(L)' 'MAIDPVCGMEVDERSTTDKATYQGQMYYFCSKDCKDEFQADPGEYIGEEKTGT' A
#
# COMPACT_ATOMS: atom_id res chain seq x y z
N MET A 1 0.73 -12.61 1.15
CA MET A 1 -0.52 -11.84 1.21
C MET A 1 -0.18 -10.51 1.82
N ALA A 2 -0.49 -9.43 1.11
CA ALA A 2 -0.29 -8.06 1.56
C ALA A 2 -1.65 -7.41 1.80
N ILE A 3 -1.68 -6.37 2.64
CA ILE A 3 -2.90 -5.61 2.88
C ILE A 3 -2.81 -4.30 2.10
N ASP A 4 -3.86 -4.02 1.32
CA ASP A 4 -4.00 -2.73 0.66
C ASP A 4 -4.18 -1.65 1.73
N PRO A 5 -3.26 -0.67 1.84
CA PRO A 5 -3.33 0.36 2.89
C PRO A 5 -4.48 1.35 2.68
N VAL A 6 -5.08 1.40 1.49
CA VAL A 6 -6.21 2.29 1.17
C VAL A 6 -7.54 1.69 1.65
N CYS A 7 -7.81 0.44 1.27
CA CYS A 7 -9.11 -0.19 1.54
C CYS A 7 -9.08 -1.30 2.60
N GLY A 8 -7.90 -1.73 3.04
CA GLY A 8 -7.71 -2.82 4.01
C GLY A 8 -7.95 -4.22 3.43
N MET A 9 -8.09 -4.35 2.10
CA MET A 9 -8.32 -5.64 1.44
C MET A 9 -7.04 -6.48 1.42
N GLU A 10 -7.20 -7.79 1.62
CA GLU A 10 -6.11 -8.75 1.42
C GLU A 10 -5.86 -8.95 -0.08
N VAL A 11 -4.61 -8.75 -0.49
CA VAL A 11 -4.16 -8.87 -1.88
C VAL A 11 -3.03 -9.89 -1.95
N ASP A 12 -3.05 -10.70 -3.01
CA ASP A 12 -1.95 -11.59 -3.31
C ASP A 12 -0.81 -10.82 -4.00
N GLU A 13 0.26 -10.54 -3.26
CA GLU A 13 1.48 -9.87 -3.72
C GLU A 13 2.15 -10.54 -4.93
N ARG A 14 1.89 -11.84 -5.16
CA ARG A 14 2.45 -12.60 -6.29
C ARG A 14 1.58 -12.50 -7.54
N SER A 15 0.29 -12.26 -7.38
CA SER A 15 -0.68 -12.16 -8.48
C SER A 15 -0.98 -10.71 -8.87
N THR A 16 -0.87 -9.76 -7.94
CA THR A 16 -1.14 -8.36 -8.23
C THR A 16 -0.01 -7.69 -9.02
N THR A 17 -0.38 -6.95 -10.05
CA THR A 17 0.52 -6.05 -10.77
C THR A 17 0.52 -4.65 -10.18
N ASP A 18 -0.47 -4.34 -9.35
CA ASP A 18 -0.66 -3.02 -8.75
C ASP A 18 0.14 -2.92 -7.46
N LYS A 19 1.31 -2.31 -7.60
CA LYS A 19 2.26 -2.05 -6.52
C LYS A 19 2.93 -0.70 -6.67
N ALA A 20 3.36 -0.14 -5.55
CA ALA A 20 4.10 1.11 -5.46
C ALA A 20 5.20 0.98 -4.41
N THR A 21 6.29 1.72 -4.58
CA THR A 21 7.35 1.80 -3.58
C THR A 21 7.32 3.18 -2.95
N TYR A 22 7.24 3.23 -1.62
CA TYR A 22 7.24 4.46 -0.86
C TYR A 22 8.14 4.30 0.37
N GLN A 23 9.03 5.27 0.61
CA GLN A 23 10.06 5.23 1.67
C GLN A 23 10.90 3.94 1.70
N GLY A 24 11.15 3.32 0.54
CA GLY A 24 11.91 2.08 0.45
C GLY A 24 11.11 0.80 0.79
N GLN A 25 9.83 0.92 1.12
CA GLN A 25 8.91 -0.20 1.33
C GLN A 25 8.00 -0.39 0.11
N MET A 26 7.76 -1.65 -0.25
CA MET A 26 6.85 -2.02 -1.35
C MET A 26 5.44 -2.25 -0.80
N TYR A 27 4.47 -1.53 -1.37
CA TYR A 27 3.04 -1.62 -1.08
C TYR A 27 2.31 -2.25 -2.25
N TYR A 28 1.25 -2.99 -1.94
CA TYR A 28 0.46 -3.75 -2.90
C TYR A 28 -1.00 -3.33 -2.78
N PHE A 29 -1.68 -3.27 -3.92
CA PHE A 29 -3.04 -2.75 -4.00
C PHE A 29 -3.97 -3.78 -4.65
N CYS A 30 -5.23 -3.75 -4.23
CA CYS A 30 -6.28 -4.60 -4.79
C CYS A 30 -6.70 -4.14 -6.20
N SER A 31 -6.46 -2.88 -6.51
CA SER A 31 -6.85 -2.25 -7.78
C SER A 31 -5.94 -1.07 -8.11
N LYS A 32 -5.98 -0.67 -9.39
CA LYS A 32 -5.30 0.54 -9.87
C LYS A 32 -5.81 1.81 -9.17
N ASP A 33 -7.10 1.91 -8.86
CA ASP A 33 -7.67 3.07 -8.19
C ASP A 33 -7.08 3.26 -6.79
N CYS A 34 -6.97 2.18 -5.99
CA CYS A 34 -6.32 2.25 -4.68
C CYS A 34 -4.84 2.62 -4.79
N LYS A 35 -4.14 2.10 -5.80
CA LYS A 35 -2.75 2.51 -6.04
C LYS A 35 -2.66 4.00 -6.35
N ASP A 36 -3.47 4.51 -7.27
CA ASP A 36 -3.43 5.91 -7.71
C ASP A 36 -3.78 6.84 -6.54
N GLU A 37 -4.76 6.47 -5.71
CA GLU A 37 -5.14 7.18 -4.48
C GLU A 37 -4.00 7.21 -3.45
N PHE A 38 -3.36 6.06 -3.20
CA PHE A 38 -2.17 6.00 -2.34
C PHE A 38 -1.01 6.82 -2.89
N GLN A 39 -0.79 6.86 -4.21
CA GLN A 39 0.28 7.67 -4.80
C GLN A 39 -0.02 9.18 -4.73
N ALA A 40 -1.29 9.57 -4.64
CA ALA A 40 -1.68 10.97 -4.51
C ALA A 40 -1.36 11.51 -3.12
N ASP A 41 -1.67 10.76 -2.06
CA ASP A 41 -1.30 11.12 -0.69
C ASP A 41 -0.96 9.88 0.17
N PRO A 42 0.27 9.35 0.05
CA PRO A 42 0.65 8.15 0.77
C PRO A 42 0.67 8.38 2.29
N GLY A 43 1.00 9.59 2.75
CA GLY A 43 1.12 9.90 4.19
C GLY A 43 -0.17 9.66 4.97
N GLU A 44 -1.32 9.85 4.33
CA GLU A 44 -2.64 9.61 4.94
C GLU A 44 -2.92 8.11 5.17
N TYR A 45 -2.38 7.22 4.33
CA TYR A 45 -2.62 5.77 4.40
C TYR A 45 -1.56 5.02 5.20
N ILE A 46 -0.35 5.55 5.22
CA ILE A 46 0.78 5.04 5.99
C ILE A 46 1.23 6.14 6.93
N GLY A 47 0.38 6.38 7.92
CA GLY A 47 0.73 7.18 9.08
C GLY A 47 2.06 6.69 9.65
N GLU A 48 2.98 7.62 9.88
CA GLU A 48 4.24 7.36 10.55
C GLU A 48 3.98 6.58 11.85
N GLU A 49 4.83 5.57 12.10
CA GLU A 49 5.06 4.89 13.38
C GLU A 49 4.25 3.63 13.73
N LYS A 50 4.83 2.49 13.34
CA LYS A 50 4.98 1.30 14.22
C LYS A 50 6.40 0.74 14.17
N THR A 51 7.44 1.58 14.23
CA THR A 51 8.77 1.11 14.66
C THR A 51 8.99 1.64 16.07
N GLY A 52 8.46 0.89 17.04
CA GLY A 52 8.86 1.06 18.43
C GLY A 52 10.34 0.77 18.59
N THR A 53 10.97 1.64 19.39
CA THR A 53 12.19 1.46 20.20
C THR A 53 12.61 0.02 20.48
#